data_AF-A0A561TUY0-F1
#
_entry.id   AF-A0A561TUY0-F1
#
_cell.length_a   1.000
_cell.length_b   1.000
_cell.length_c   1.000
_cell.angle_alpha   90.00
_cell.angle_beta   90.00
_cell.angle_gamma   90.00
#
_symmetry.space_group_name_H-M   'P 1'
#
loop_
_entity.id
_entity.type
_entity.pdbx_description
1 polymer ?
#
loop_
_entity_poly.entity_id
_entity_poly.type
_entity_poly.pdbx_seq_one_letter_code
_entity_poly.pdbx_strand_id
1 'polypeptide(L)'
;MTTSQAETVYWRRLTAAPAPYPSAHQQAGHELDLLCSLILAAPAAAPAIEQLADHGHDQPEGALVLGALLHLAGHRDGSRFWWEFAAGGGSHTAASCLSLHHHSLGEPRDGDFWRSQAEQLARRPRPARRSPAVPRPLVPHAVRADLLARCQEGLDVRLPPRILAAIGQLPVDDDEDHGEVPRSHPDLVHWLAGA
;
A
#
# COMPACT_ATOMS: atom_id res chain seq x y z
N MET A 1 22.75 -7.21 -32.65
CA MET A 1 21.29 -7.08 -32.41
C MET A 1 20.83 -5.81 -33.10
N THR A 2 20.08 -5.94 -34.19
CA THR A 2 19.63 -4.80 -35.01
C THR A 2 18.42 -4.12 -34.36
N THR A 3 18.36 -2.80 -34.45
CA THR A 3 17.32 -1.92 -33.87
C THR A 3 15.88 -2.39 -34.16
N SER A 4 15.67 -3.02 -35.32
CA SER A 4 14.37 -3.58 -35.75
C SER A 4 13.89 -4.78 -34.90
N GLN A 5 14.78 -5.60 -34.37
CA GLN A 5 14.40 -6.71 -33.49
C GLN A 5 14.00 -6.22 -32.09
N ALA A 6 14.69 -5.20 -31.57
CA ALA A 6 14.37 -4.59 -30.28
C ALA A 6 13.00 -3.90 -30.31
N GLU A 7 12.69 -3.19 -31.40
CA GLU A 7 11.40 -2.52 -31.61
C GLU A 7 10.24 -3.53 -31.74
N THR A 8 10.45 -4.65 -32.42
CA THR A 8 9.45 -5.72 -32.55
C THR A 8 9.17 -6.42 -31.21
N VAL A 9 10.20 -6.64 -30.39
CA VAL A 9 10.05 -7.20 -29.03
C VAL A 9 9.35 -6.20 -28.10
N TYR A 10 9.67 -4.91 -28.21
CA TYR A 10 9.03 -3.83 -27.46
C TYR A 10 7.53 -3.74 -27.76
N TRP A 11 7.14 -3.72 -29.04
CA TRP A 11 5.72 -3.69 -29.42
C TRP A 11 4.98 -4.96 -29.00
N ARG A 12 5.60 -6.14 -29.14
CA ARG A 12 4.99 -7.39 -28.66
C ARG A 12 4.76 -7.40 -27.15
N ARG A 13 5.67 -6.84 -26.35
CA ARG A 13 5.48 -6.71 -24.90
C ARG A 13 4.34 -5.75 -24.56
N LEU A 14 4.19 -4.66 -25.30
CA LEU A 14 3.12 -3.68 -25.09
C LEU A 14 1.73 -4.20 -25.49
N THR A 15 1.65 -5.09 -26.48
CA THR A 15 0.37 -5.64 -26.97
C THR A 15 0.03 -7.01 -26.40
N ALA A 16 0.98 -7.69 -25.74
CA ALA A 16 0.72 -8.97 -25.10
C ALA A 16 -0.19 -8.74 -23.90
N ALA A 17 -1.30 -9.50 -23.84
CA ALA A 17 -2.06 -9.58 -22.62
C ALA A 17 -1.13 -10.06 -21.49
N PRO A 18 -1.20 -9.48 -20.28
CA PRO A 18 -0.43 -9.97 -19.16
C PRO A 18 -0.70 -11.46 -18.98
N ALA A 19 0.35 -12.23 -18.70
CA ALA A 19 0.19 -13.65 -18.42
C ALA A 19 -0.78 -13.78 -17.24
N PRO A 20 -1.85 -14.59 -17.36
CA PRO A 20 -2.80 -14.76 -16.26
C PRO A 20 -2.08 -15.35 -15.06
N TYR A 21 -2.35 -14.81 -13.87
CA TYR A 21 -1.83 -15.37 -12.62
C TYR A 21 -2.31 -16.82 -12.44
N PRO A 22 -1.52 -17.68 -11.76
CA PRO A 22 -1.89 -19.09 -11.64
C PRO A 22 -3.16 -19.32 -10.82
N SER A 23 -3.59 -18.35 -10.01
CA SER A 23 -4.86 -18.37 -9.27
C SER A 23 -5.38 -16.95 -8.97
N ALA A 24 -6.69 -16.83 -8.70
CA ALA A 24 -7.32 -15.57 -8.30
C ALA A 24 -6.76 -15.02 -6.97
N HIS A 25 -6.36 -15.90 -6.05
CA HIS A 25 -5.73 -15.52 -4.79
C HIS A 25 -4.34 -14.90 -5.02
N GLN A 26 -3.52 -15.50 -5.90
CA GLN A 26 -2.21 -14.93 -6.27
C GLN A 26 -2.36 -13.61 -7.02
N GLN A 27 -3.37 -13.49 -7.89
CA GLN A 27 -3.71 -12.24 -8.53
C GLN A 27 -4.05 -11.16 -7.49
N ALA A 28 -4.90 -11.48 -6.51
CA ALA A 28 -5.28 -10.53 -5.46
C ALA A 28 -4.09 -10.09 -4.60
N GLY A 29 -3.19 -11.02 -4.27
CA GLY A 29 -1.95 -10.69 -3.55
C GLY A 29 -1.05 -9.75 -4.36
N HIS A 30 -0.88 -10.01 -5.65
CA HIS A 30 -0.15 -9.12 -6.55
C HIS A 30 -0.79 -7.73 -6.68
N GLU A 31 -2.11 -7.67 -6.86
CA GLU A 31 -2.86 -6.42 -6.93
C GLU A 31 -2.76 -5.62 -5.62
N LEU A 32 -2.74 -6.29 -4.46
CA LEU A 32 -2.53 -5.67 -3.17
C LEU A 32 -1.12 -5.06 -3.05
N ASP A 33 -0.09 -5.79 -3.47
CA ASP A 33 1.29 -5.31 -3.44
C ASP A 33 1.49 -4.09 -4.37
N LEU A 34 0.87 -4.12 -5.55
CA LEU A 34 0.85 -2.98 -6.47
C LEU A 34 0.11 -1.78 -5.85
N LEU A 35 -1.05 -2.00 -5.26
CA LEU A 35 -1.83 -0.94 -4.61
C LEU A 35 -1.04 -0.31 -3.46
N CYS A 36 -0.40 -1.12 -2.60
CA CYS A 36 0.44 -0.63 -1.52
C CYS A 36 1.64 0.18 -2.04
N SER A 37 2.29 -0.29 -3.10
CA SER A 37 3.39 0.44 -3.75
C SER A 37 2.96 1.80 -4.29
N LEU A 38 1.75 1.88 -4.87
CA LEU A 38 1.17 3.14 -5.34
C LEU A 38 0.80 4.08 -4.19
N ILE A 39 0.29 3.55 -3.09
CA ILE A 39 0.00 4.34 -1.88
C ILE A 39 1.28 4.97 -1.33
N LEU A 40 2.38 4.20 -1.20
CA LEU A 40 3.67 4.72 -0.74
C LEU A 40 4.28 5.75 -1.72
N ALA A 41 3.94 5.64 -3.00
CA ALA A 41 4.36 6.58 -4.03
C ALA A 41 3.52 7.85 -4.12
N ALA A 42 2.40 7.93 -3.41
CA ALA A 42 1.52 9.09 -3.46
C ALA A 42 2.24 10.36 -2.97
N PRO A 43 2.09 11.51 -3.66
CA PRO A 43 2.71 12.78 -3.28
C PRO A 43 2.42 13.26 -1.85
N ALA A 44 1.34 12.78 -1.23
CA ALA A 44 0.91 13.18 0.10
C ALA A 44 1.22 12.12 1.18
N ALA A 45 1.97 11.06 0.86
CA ALA A 45 2.17 9.94 1.77
C ALA A 45 2.96 10.31 3.04
N ALA A 46 4.07 11.06 2.92
CA ALA A 46 4.82 11.49 4.09
C ALA A 46 4.02 12.46 4.99
N PRO A 47 3.39 13.54 4.46
CA PRO A 47 2.53 14.41 5.27
C PRO A 47 1.38 13.67 5.97
N ALA A 48 0.80 12.66 5.33
CA ALA A 48 -0.26 11.87 5.95
C ALA A 48 0.23 11.07 7.16
N ILE A 49 1.45 10.51 7.10
CA ILE A 49 2.09 9.83 8.24
C ILE A 49 2.42 10.82 9.37
N GLU A 50 2.96 11.99 9.03
CA GLU A 50 3.22 13.07 10.00
C GLU A 50 1.93 13.46 10.73
N GLN A 51 0.84 13.69 10.00
CA GLN A 51 -0.47 14.02 10.57
C GLN A 51 -1.02 12.91 11.46
N LEU A 52 -0.85 11.64 11.08
CA LEU A 52 -1.26 10.50 11.92
C LEU A 52 -0.48 10.48 13.24
N ALA A 53 0.84 10.73 13.19
CA ALA A 53 1.66 10.78 14.40
C ALA A 53 1.26 11.95 15.32
N ASP A 54 0.90 13.10 14.75
CA ASP A 54 0.54 14.30 15.51
C ASP A 54 -0.88 14.28 16.08
N HIS A 55 -1.84 13.67 15.37
CA HIS A 55 -3.27 13.79 15.69
C HIS A 55 -3.98 12.46 16.00
N GLY A 56 -3.41 11.32 15.62
CA GLY A 56 -3.86 9.98 15.98
C GLY A 56 -5.22 9.54 15.42
N HIS A 57 -6.32 10.08 15.94
CA HIS A 57 -7.66 9.46 15.89
C HIS A 57 -8.51 9.80 14.65
N ASP A 58 -8.19 10.86 13.92
CA ASP A 58 -9.00 11.33 12.77
C ASP A 58 -8.20 11.40 11.47
N GLN A 59 -7.24 10.48 11.26
CA GLN A 59 -6.30 10.54 10.14
C GLN A 59 -6.36 9.29 9.24
N PRO A 60 -7.47 9.06 8.51
CA PRO A 60 -7.63 7.88 7.67
C PRO A 60 -6.63 7.83 6.51
N GLU A 61 -6.11 8.97 6.05
CA GLU A 61 -5.04 9.04 5.06
C GLU A 61 -3.72 8.48 5.59
N GLY A 62 -3.32 8.87 6.80
CA GLY A 62 -2.08 8.37 7.39
C GLY A 62 -2.19 6.90 7.75
N ALA A 63 -3.35 6.47 8.28
CA ALA A 63 -3.62 5.07 8.56
C ALA A 63 -3.57 4.19 7.30
N LEU A 64 -4.12 4.66 6.17
CA LEU A 64 -3.99 3.97 4.88
C LEU A 64 -2.51 3.77 4.49
N VAL A 65 -1.70 4.82 4.63
CA VAL A 65 -0.27 4.77 4.27
C VAL A 65 0.51 3.86 5.21
N LEU A 66 0.22 3.92 6.52
CA LEU A 66 0.86 3.07 7.51
C LEU A 66 0.51 1.59 7.28
N GLY A 67 -0.76 1.28 7.03
CA GLY A 67 -1.19 -0.08 6.69
C GLY A 67 -0.48 -0.62 5.43
N ALA A 68 -0.32 0.21 4.39
CA ALA A 68 0.42 -0.17 3.19
C ALA A 68 1.92 -0.43 3.47
N LEU A 69 2.55 0.40 4.31
CA LEU A 69 3.94 0.22 4.73
C LEU A 69 4.13 -1.09 5.50
N LEU A 70 3.22 -1.36 6.45
CA LEU A 70 3.24 -2.55 7.29
C LEU A 70 2.99 -3.83 6.49
N HIS A 71 2.06 -3.81 5.53
CA HIS A 71 1.82 -4.95 4.63
C HIS A 71 3.10 -5.32 3.85
N LEU A 72 3.76 -4.33 3.24
CA LEU A 72 5.01 -4.57 2.50
C LEU A 72 6.20 -4.94 3.40
N ALA A 73 6.11 -4.69 4.70
CA ALA A 73 7.07 -5.13 5.71
C ALA A 73 6.70 -6.50 6.33
N GLY A 74 5.55 -7.07 5.99
CA GLY A 74 5.11 -8.38 6.49
C GLY A 74 4.33 -8.34 7.80
N HIS A 75 3.99 -7.16 8.34
CA HIS A 75 3.16 -6.99 9.53
C HIS A 75 1.68 -7.06 9.17
N ARG A 76 1.18 -8.27 8.91
CA ARG A 76 -0.18 -8.50 8.36
C ARG A 76 -1.28 -8.02 9.31
N ASP A 77 -1.23 -8.37 10.59
CA ASP A 77 -2.30 -8.01 11.52
C ASP A 77 -2.35 -6.50 11.78
N GLY A 78 -1.17 -5.88 11.98
CA GLY A 78 -1.05 -4.42 12.04
C GLY A 78 -1.52 -3.73 10.76
N SER A 79 -1.24 -4.28 9.58
CA SER A 79 -1.75 -3.72 8.32
C SER A 79 -3.28 -3.74 8.24
N ARG A 80 -3.90 -4.85 8.66
CA ARG A 80 -5.35 -5.01 8.70
C ARG A 80 -5.98 -4.01 9.66
N PHE A 81 -5.46 -3.89 10.88
CA PHE A 81 -5.92 -2.91 11.88
C PHE A 81 -6.01 -1.51 11.28
N TRP A 82 -4.93 -1.04 10.66
CA TRP A 82 -4.86 0.32 10.12
C TRP A 82 -5.77 0.53 8.91
N TRP A 83 -5.96 -0.50 8.09
CA TRP A 83 -6.92 -0.42 6.99
C TRP A 83 -8.36 -0.41 7.47
N GLU A 84 -8.71 -1.18 8.50
CA GLU A 84 -10.06 -1.17 9.09
C GLU A 84 -10.36 0.20 9.71
N PHE A 85 -9.40 0.76 10.45
CA PHE A 85 -9.47 2.12 10.96
C PHE A 85 -9.68 3.14 9.82
N ALA A 86 -8.85 3.08 8.78
CA ALA A 86 -8.94 4.03 7.65
C ALA A 86 -10.25 3.88 6.86
N ALA A 87 -10.75 2.65 6.69
CA ALA A 87 -12.02 2.38 6.04
C ALA A 87 -13.21 2.89 6.87
N GLY A 88 -13.15 2.72 8.19
CA GLY A 88 -14.09 3.32 9.15
C GLY A 88 -14.11 4.86 9.06
N GLY A 89 -12.93 5.47 8.86
CA GLY A 89 -12.77 6.89 8.56
C GLY A 89 -13.13 7.31 7.13
N GLY A 90 -13.67 6.40 6.31
CA GLY A 90 -14.20 6.69 4.97
C GLY A 90 -13.23 6.49 3.80
N SER A 91 -12.07 5.88 4.02
CA SER A 91 -11.11 5.59 2.96
C SER A 91 -11.56 4.41 2.09
N HIS A 92 -12.08 4.70 0.88
CA HIS A 92 -12.39 3.65 -0.10
C HIS A 92 -11.18 2.78 -0.46
N THR A 93 -9.96 3.34 -0.35
CA THR A 93 -8.73 2.66 -0.78
C THR A 93 -8.32 1.65 0.26
N ALA A 94 -8.54 1.96 1.55
CA ALA A 94 -8.32 1.02 2.63
C ALA A 94 -9.30 -0.16 2.52
N ALA A 95 -10.57 0.11 2.22
CA ALA A 95 -11.56 -0.95 1.94
C ALA A 95 -11.17 -1.80 0.71
N SER A 96 -10.59 -1.20 -0.34
CA SER A 96 -10.02 -1.97 -1.46
C SER A 96 -8.83 -2.84 -1.02
N CYS A 97 -7.94 -2.33 -0.15
CA CYS A 97 -6.84 -3.12 0.40
C CYS A 97 -7.35 -4.33 1.19
N LEU A 98 -8.36 -4.15 2.04
CA LEU A 98 -9.00 -5.23 2.80
C LEU A 98 -9.67 -6.26 1.88
N SER A 99 -10.36 -5.82 0.83
CA SER A 99 -10.93 -6.73 -0.16
C SER A 99 -9.86 -7.62 -0.81
N LEU A 100 -8.79 -7.01 -1.30
CA LEU A 100 -7.67 -7.73 -1.91
C LEU A 100 -6.95 -8.62 -0.90
N HIS A 101 -6.80 -8.18 0.34
CA HIS A 101 -6.21 -8.96 1.44
C HIS A 101 -6.98 -10.26 1.66
N HIS A 102 -8.29 -10.20 1.89
CA HIS A 102 -9.12 -11.39 2.09
C HIS A 102 -9.15 -12.29 0.85
N HIS A 103 -9.22 -11.74 -0.38
CA HIS A 103 -9.09 -12.57 -1.59
C HIS A 103 -7.72 -13.24 -1.69
N SER A 104 -6.65 -12.56 -1.27
CA SER A 104 -5.30 -13.11 -1.14
C SER A 104 -5.10 -14.05 0.05
N LEU A 105 -6.15 -14.32 0.83
CA LEU A 105 -6.21 -15.40 1.82
C LEU A 105 -7.16 -16.52 1.40
N GLY A 106 -7.91 -16.33 0.31
CA GLY A 106 -8.92 -17.29 -0.15
C GLY A 106 -10.24 -17.15 0.63
N GLU A 107 -10.53 -15.97 1.15
CA GLU A 107 -11.70 -15.62 1.96
C GLU A 107 -12.68 -14.76 1.13
N PRO A 108 -13.42 -15.35 0.16
CA PRO A 108 -14.20 -14.58 -0.79
C PRO A 108 -15.35 -13.80 -0.15
N ARG A 109 -15.94 -14.32 0.94
CA ARG A 109 -17.05 -13.66 1.64
C ARG A 109 -16.63 -12.30 2.19
N ASP A 110 -15.52 -12.27 2.91
CA ASP A 110 -15.01 -11.05 3.53
C ASP A 110 -14.41 -10.13 2.44
N GLY A 111 -13.77 -10.70 1.43
CA GLY A 111 -13.31 -9.98 0.25
C GLY A 111 -14.43 -9.22 -0.47
N ASP A 112 -15.58 -9.87 -0.71
CA ASP A 112 -16.74 -9.28 -1.38
C ASP A 112 -17.47 -8.26 -0.49
N PHE A 113 -17.50 -8.49 0.82
CA PHE A 113 -18.01 -7.52 1.80
C PHE A 113 -17.22 -6.21 1.69
N TRP A 114 -15.88 -6.28 1.79
CA TRP A 114 -15.02 -5.10 1.71
C TRP A 114 -15.02 -4.46 0.33
N ARG A 115 -15.15 -5.24 -0.76
CA ARG A 115 -15.35 -4.70 -2.11
C ARG A 115 -16.60 -3.83 -2.17
N SER A 116 -17.71 -4.34 -1.63
CA SER A 116 -18.98 -3.61 -1.56
C SER A 116 -18.85 -2.33 -0.73
N GLN A 117 -18.11 -2.37 0.39
CA GLN A 117 -17.81 -1.18 1.19
C GLN A 117 -16.96 -0.16 0.40
N ALA A 118 -15.93 -0.60 -0.32
CA ALA A 118 -15.09 0.27 -1.14
C ALA A 118 -15.92 1.00 -2.21
N GLU A 119 -16.81 0.30 -2.89
CA GLU A 119 -17.72 0.88 -3.89
C GLU A 119 -18.68 1.92 -3.27
N GLN A 120 -19.23 1.63 -2.09
CA GLN A 120 -20.11 2.55 -1.37
C GLN A 120 -19.36 3.82 -0.95
N LEU A 121 -18.15 3.67 -0.39
CA LEU A 121 -17.30 4.77 0.02
C LEU A 121 -16.86 5.62 -1.18
N ALA A 122 -16.58 5.00 -2.33
CA ALA A 122 -16.19 5.71 -3.54
C ALA A 122 -17.29 6.60 -4.14
N ARG A 123 -18.56 6.28 -3.87
CA ARG A 123 -19.70 7.11 -4.28
C ARG A 123 -19.92 8.33 -3.38
N ARG A 124 -19.31 8.36 -2.19
CA ARG A 124 -19.45 9.50 -1.27
C ARG A 124 -18.69 10.71 -1.80
N PRO A 125 -19.24 11.93 -1.70
CA PRO A 125 -18.51 13.14 -2.05
C PRO A 125 -17.22 13.23 -1.24
N ARG A 126 -16.08 13.22 -1.93
CA ARG A 126 -14.78 13.39 -1.26
C ARG A 126 -14.57 14.88 -1.01
N PRO A 127 -14.21 15.30 0.20
CA PRO A 127 -13.78 16.67 0.40
C PRO A 127 -12.61 16.96 -0.55
N ALA A 128 -12.58 18.17 -1.11
CA ALA A 128 -11.54 18.57 -2.04
C ALA A 128 -10.17 18.41 -1.37
N ARG A 129 -9.42 17.37 -1.77
CA ARG A 129 -8.08 17.15 -1.25
C ARG A 129 -7.20 18.25 -1.77
N ARG A 130 -6.63 19.05 -0.86
CA ARG A 130 -5.54 19.96 -1.21
C ARG A 130 -4.37 19.09 -1.64
N SER A 131 -4.06 19.13 -2.93
CA SER A 131 -2.81 18.55 -3.40
C SER A 131 -1.66 19.32 -2.73
N PRO A 132 -0.65 18.64 -2.18
CA PRO A 132 0.46 19.32 -1.56
C PRO A 132 1.18 20.17 -2.63
N ALA A 133 1.62 21.37 -2.25
CA ALA A 133 2.35 22.25 -3.16
C ALA A 133 3.67 21.61 -3.64
N VAL A 134 4.26 20.75 -2.80
CA VAL A 134 5.46 19.98 -3.10
C VAL A 134 5.18 18.49 -2.83
N PRO A 135 5.28 17.60 -3.84
CA PRO A 135 5.18 16.16 -3.64
C PRO A 135 6.23 15.65 -2.63
N ARG A 136 5.77 14.97 -1.59
CA ARG A 136 6.59 14.27 -0.59
C ARG A 136 6.12 12.81 -0.45
N PRO A 137 6.54 11.91 -1.37
CA PRO A 137 6.34 10.47 -1.21
C PRO A 137 7.00 9.95 0.07
N LEU A 138 6.51 8.84 0.62
CA LEU A 138 6.99 8.34 1.91
C LEU A 138 8.41 7.76 1.82
N VAL A 139 8.67 7.01 0.75
CA VAL A 139 9.95 6.31 0.56
C VAL A 139 10.76 6.89 -0.61
N PRO A 140 12.10 6.79 -0.58
CA PRO A 140 12.98 7.36 -1.61
C PRO A 140 12.62 6.89 -3.03
N HIS A 141 12.94 7.70 -4.04
CA HIS A 141 12.59 7.40 -5.44
C HIS A 141 13.11 6.03 -5.91
N ALA A 142 14.35 5.69 -5.55
CA ALA A 142 14.94 4.40 -5.91
C ALA A 142 14.14 3.21 -5.36
N VAL A 143 13.67 3.31 -4.11
CA VAL A 143 12.82 2.28 -3.48
C VAL A 143 11.49 2.18 -4.23
N ARG A 144 10.81 3.30 -4.48
CA ARG A 144 9.53 3.28 -5.21
C ARG A 144 9.66 2.70 -6.62
N ALA A 145 10.72 3.05 -7.33
CA ALA A 145 10.98 2.55 -8.67
C ALA A 145 11.22 1.03 -8.64
N ASP A 146 11.97 0.52 -7.66
CA ASP A 146 12.21 -0.92 -7.48
C ASP A 146 10.91 -1.67 -7.14
N LEU A 147 10.09 -1.17 -6.22
CA LEU A 147 8.79 -1.80 -5.89
C LEU A 147 7.88 -1.90 -7.12
N LEU A 148 7.74 -0.81 -7.89
CA LEU A 148 6.92 -0.81 -9.10
C LEU A 148 7.48 -1.72 -10.19
N ALA A 149 8.81 -1.74 -10.38
CA ALA A 149 9.46 -2.64 -11.34
C ALA A 149 9.22 -4.11 -10.98
N ARG A 150 9.35 -4.49 -9.70
CA ARG A 150 9.04 -5.83 -9.21
C ARG A 150 7.60 -6.23 -9.50
N CYS A 151 6.64 -5.34 -9.23
CA CYS A 151 5.24 -5.58 -9.59
C CYS A 151 5.10 -5.84 -11.10
N GLN A 152 5.67 -4.98 -11.94
CA GLN A 152 5.56 -5.12 -13.40
C GLN A 152 6.18 -6.43 -13.92
N GLU A 153 7.21 -6.93 -13.24
CA GLU A 153 7.89 -8.18 -13.56
C GLU A 153 7.24 -9.41 -12.88
N GLY A 154 6.21 -9.23 -12.07
CA GLY A 154 5.55 -10.31 -11.32
C GLY A 154 6.45 -10.94 -10.25
N LEU A 155 7.42 -10.18 -9.74
CA LEU A 155 8.34 -10.59 -8.68
C LEU A 155 7.77 -10.24 -7.30
N ASP A 156 8.22 -10.97 -6.28
CA ASP A 156 7.95 -10.63 -4.88
C ASP A 156 8.38 -9.18 -4.58
N VAL A 157 7.43 -8.38 -4.08
CA VAL A 157 7.69 -7.03 -3.59
C VAL A 157 8.37 -7.14 -2.22
N ARG A 158 9.54 -6.51 -2.09
CA ARG A 158 10.34 -6.55 -0.86
C ARG A 158 10.90 -5.17 -0.57
N LEU A 159 10.69 -4.69 0.65
CA LEU A 159 11.32 -3.47 1.12
C LEU A 159 12.82 -3.70 1.41
N PRO A 160 13.69 -2.72 1.14
CA PRO A 160 15.11 -2.80 1.51
C PRO A 160 15.31 -3.00 3.03
N PRO A 161 16.39 -3.67 3.48
CA PRO A 161 16.63 -3.93 4.89
C PRO A 161 16.64 -2.69 5.79
N ARG A 162 17.11 -1.54 5.27
CA ARG A 162 17.12 -0.29 6.03
C ARG A 162 15.72 0.27 6.27
N ILE A 163 14.82 0.10 5.31
CA ILE A 163 13.40 0.47 5.48
C ILE A 163 12.75 -0.45 6.51
N LEU A 164 13.00 -1.76 6.44
CA LEU A 164 12.51 -2.72 7.44
C LEU A 164 13.04 -2.40 8.85
N ALA A 165 14.31 -2.00 8.96
CA ALA A 165 14.90 -1.60 10.24
C ALA A 165 14.28 -0.31 10.81
N ALA A 166 13.86 0.64 9.97
CA ALA A 166 13.12 1.82 10.41
C ALA A 166 11.71 1.46 10.92
N ILE A 167 11.03 0.53 10.24
CA ILE A 167 9.69 0.04 10.65
C ILE A 167 9.78 -0.75 11.96
N GLY A 168 10.81 -1.57 12.13
CA GLY A 168 11.02 -2.34 13.37
C GLY A 168 11.33 -1.50 14.62
N GLN A 169 11.53 -0.19 14.48
CA GLN A 169 11.69 0.75 15.60
C GLN A 169 10.38 1.41 16.03
N LEU A 170 9.27 1.13 15.34
CA LEU A 170 7.98 1.69 15.70
C LEU A 170 7.51 1.16 17.07
N PRO A 171 6.88 2.01 17.90
CA PRO A 171 6.22 1.54 19.10
C PRO A 171 5.09 0.59 18.73
N VAL A 172 4.89 -0.45 19.53
CA VAL A 172 3.89 -1.50 19.31
C VAL A 172 2.91 -1.50 20.47
N ASP A 173 1.62 -1.43 20.14
CA ASP A 173 0.54 -1.64 21.10
C ASP A 173 -0.03 -3.05 20.91
N ASP A 174 -0.45 -3.70 22.00
CA ASP A 174 -1.23 -4.93 21.93
C ASP A 174 -2.72 -4.61 21.74
N ASP A 175 -3.32 -5.15 20.69
CA ASP A 175 -4.74 -5.08 20.38
C ASP A 175 -5.39 -6.47 20.50
N GLU A 176 -6.59 -6.54 21.07
CA GLU A 176 -7.26 -7.82 21.35
C GLU A 176 -7.57 -8.62 20.07
N ASP A 177 -7.92 -7.92 18.98
CA ASP A 177 -8.32 -8.54 17.71
C ASP A 177 -7.17 -8.63 16.70
N HIS A 178 -6.09 -7.86 16.90
CA HIS A 178 -5.01 -7.70 15.93
C HIS A 178 -3.61 -8.01 16.47
N GLY A 179 -3.48 -8.40 17.74
CA GLY A 179 -2.19 -8.70 18.36
C GLY A 179 -1.27 -7.47 18.38
N GLU A 180 -0.02 -7.64 17.96
CA GLU A 180 0.96 -6.56 17.92
C GLU A 180 0.68 -5.56 16.77
N VAL A 181 0.29 -4.33 17.12
CA VAL A 181 -0.01 -3.25 16.18
C VAL A 181 1.06 -2.15 16.25
N PRO A 182 1.97 -2.07 15.28
CA PRO A 182 2.91 -0.97 15.17
C PRO A 182 2.20 0.37 14.95
N ARG A 183 2.61 1.39 15.69
CA ARG A 183 2.07 2.76 15.65
C ARG A 183 2.95 3.69 14.83
N SER A 184 2.36 4.75 14.27
CA SER A 184 3.15 5.83 13.67
C SER A 184 4.01 6.52 14.73
N HIS A 185 5.22 6.91 14.35
CA HIS A 185 6.12 7.72 15.17
C HIS A 185 6.44 9.05 14.47
N PRO A 186 6.57 10.18 15.18
CA PRO A 186 6.87 11.48 14.56
C PRO A 186 8.12 11.47 13.67
N ASP A 187 9.15 10.70 14.06
CA ASP A 187 10.41 10.60 13.30
C ASP A 187 10.39 9.57 12.16
N LEU A 188 9.29 8.82 11.96
CA LEU A 188 9.23 7.73 10.97
C LEU A 188 9.60 8.22 9.56
N VAL A 189 9.05 9.37 9.13
CA VAL A 189 9.36 9.94 7.81
C VAL A 189 10.84 10.28 7.68
N HIS A 190 11.46 10.78 8.75
CA HIS A 190 12.89 11.09 8.76
C HIS A 190 13.74 9.82 8.64
N TRP A 191 13.41 8.77 9.39
CA TRP A 191 14.10 7.47 9.32
C TRP A 191 14.02 6.85 7.93
N LEU A 192 12.84 6.88 7.30
CA LEU A 192 12.63 6.34 5.95
C LEU A 192 13.35 7.15 4.87
N ALA A 193 13.47 8.47 5.03
CA ALA A 193 14.20 9.32 4.09
C ALA A 193 15.73 9.10 4.13
N GLY A 194 16.27 8.70 5.28
CA GLY A 194 17.70 8.40 5.45
C GLY A 194 18.11 6.96 5.12
N ALA A 195 17.16 6.08 4.82
CA ALA A 195 17.36 4.66 4.54
C ALA A 195 17.91 4.38 3.13
#